data_AF-A0AAD7KY57-F1
#
_entry.id   AF-A0AAD7KY57-F1
#
_cell.length_a   1.000
_cell.length_b   1.000
_cell.length_c   1.000
_cell.angle_alpha   90.00
_cell.angle_beta   90.00
_cell.angle_gamma   90.00
#
_symmetry.space_group_name_H-M   'P 1'
#
loop_
_entity.id
_entity.type
_entity.pdbx_description
1 polymer ?
#
loop_
_entity_poly.entity_id
_entity_poly.type
_entity_poly.pdbx_seq_one_letter_code
_entity_poly.pdbx_strand_id
1 'polypeptide(L)'
;MLTLLKYVEGRSWKPWTWHIIRSRVEPNFQRVPCLKSLSLSYISISALDLSILLSTCPKIEKLELVNLDIAMSDAQVTVELSSPTLKSIYVEAINLDKFILEADTIECLHSKDFTLELFELIGKGTLKHFKMDAVSVIHLDIGDTVENLEIVDISNYTIIWPKFYQIISRSSKLRRLRLWDVVFDAEDEMADIETIAVCFPQLSNLALSYDWRDGVFGLQGSSHLENVIVLELGWTVINDLFSHWGEGLLKRCPSVRKLVIHGIVSETNTDEECQMLANFTSAMIELMRR
;
A
#
# COMPACT_ATOMS: atom_id res chain seq x y z
N MET A 1 -29.62 -12.32 1.94
CA MET A 1 -28.71 -11.40 1.24
C MET A 1 -28.24 -12.13 0.00
N LEU A 2 -28.38 -11.54 -1.19
CA LEU A 2 -27.95 -12.14 -2.45
C LEU A 2 -26.42 -12.06 -2.52
N THR A 3 -25.75 -13.21 -2.42
CA THR A 3 -24.30 -13.31 -2.54
C THR A 3 -23.92 -13.37 -4.02
N LEU A 4 -23.22 -12.35 -4.51
CA LEU A 4 -22.80 -12.24 -5.90
C LEU A 4 -21.31 -12.60 -5.98
N LEU A 5 -21.00 -13.89 -6.20
CA LEU A 5 -19.66 -14.29 -6.60
C LEU A 5 -19.48 -13.97 -8.08
N LYS A 6 -18.47 -13.17 -8.40
CA LYS A 6 -18.03 -12.99 -9.79
C LYS A 6 -16.78 -13.82 -9.98
N TYR A 7 -16.77 -14.67 -11.00
CA TYR A 7 -15.59 -15.39 -11.41
C TYR A 7 -15.35 -15.20 -12.90
N VAL A 8 -14.08 -15.26 -13.29
CA VAL A 8 -13.68 -15.14 -14.70
C VAL A 8 -13.25 -16.50 -15.21
N GLU A 9 -13.97 -17.00 -16.21
CA GLU A 9 -13.60 -18.17 -17.00
C GLU A 9 -13.26 -17.70 -18.42
N GLY A 10 -11.97 -17.73 -18.79
CA GLY A 10 -11.51 -17.23 -20.09
C GLY A 10 -11.62 -15.71 -20.22
N ARG A 11 -12.43 -15.21 -21.17
CA ARG A 11 -12.67 -13.75 -21.41
C ARG A 11 -14.09 -13.29 -21.04
N SER A 12 -14.90 -14.13 -20.39
CA SER A 12 -16.28 -13.79 -20.03
C SER A 12 -16.47 -13.74 -18.52
N TRP A 13 -17.08 -12.66 -18.04
CA TRP A 13 -17.62 -12.57 -16.69
C TRP A 13 -18.85 -13.48 -16.59
N LYS A 14 -18.82 -14.44 -15.67
CA LYS A 14 -20.00 -15.26 -15.36
C LYS A 14 -20.41 -14.99 -13.90
N PRO A 15 -21.65 -14.56 -13.64
CA PRO A 15 -22.15 -14.45 -12.27
C PRO A 15 -22.37 -15.87 -11.72
N TRP A 16 -21.75 -16.20 -10.59
CA TRP A 16 -22.11 -17.35 -9.77
C TRP A 16 -22.83 -16.83 -8.53
N THR A 17 -24.13 -17.04 -8.48
CA THR A 17 -24.90 -16.80 -7.25
C THR A 17 -24.71 -17.98 -6.32
N TRP A 18 -23.99 -17.77 -5.22
CA TRP A 18 -24.01 -18.70 -4.09
C TRP A 18 -25.18 -18.33 -3.18
N HIS A 19 -25.89 -19.33 -2.69
CA HIS A 19 -26.89 -19.17 -1.65
C HIS A 19 -26.25 -19.58 -0.33
N ILE A 20 -25.47 -18.68 0.28
CA ILE A 20 -25.18 -18.81 1.72
C ILE A 20 -26.42 -18.31 2.45
N ILE A 21 -27.46 -19.15 2.45
CA ILE A 21 -28.58 -18.99 3.37
C ILE A 21 -28.04 -19.32 4.75
N ARG A 22 -28.44 -18.51 5.73
CA ARG A 22 -28.06 -18.53 7.15
C ARG A 22 -28.42 -19.83 7.91
N SER A 23 -28.29 -21.00 7.30
CA SER A 23 -28.71 -22.28 7.87
C SER A 23 -27.89 -23.46 7.35
N ARG A 24 -27.11 -24.11 8.23
CA ARG A 24 -26.82 -25.56 8.28
C ARG A 24 -26.62 -26.32 6.94
N VAL A 25 -26.06 -25.72 5.90
CA VAL A 25 -25.65 -26.42 4.69
C VAL A 25 -24.14 -26.35 4.63
N GLU A 26 -23.48 -27.50 4.76
CA GLU A 26 -22.03 -27.61 4.57
C GLU A 26 -21.68 -27.08 3.18
N PRO A 27 -20.70 -26.18 3.06
CA PRO A 27 -20.28 -25.68 1.76
C PRO A 27 -19.67 -26.82 0.95
N ASN A 28 -20.36 -27.21 -0.13
CA ASN A 28 -19.86 -28.24 -1.04
C ASN A 28 -18.90 -27.59 -2.04
N PHE A 29 -17.64 -27.44 -1.64
CA PHE A 29 -16.58 -26.90 -2.50
C PHE A 29 -16.17 -27.94 -3.55
N GLN A 30 -16.91 -27.97 -4.66
CA GLN A 30 -16.45 -28.70 -5.84
C GLN A 30 -15.21 -28.03 -6.41
N ARG A 31 -14.21 -28.83 -6.76
CA ARG A 31 -12.95 -28.34 -7.33
C ARG A 31 -13.20 -27.50 -8.58
N VAL A 32 -12.63 -26.30 -8.65
CA VAL A 32 -12.75 -25.39 -9.80
C VAL A 32 -11.38 -25.26 -10.48
N PRO A 33 -10.94 -26.27 -11.25
CA PRO A 33 -9.54 -26.41 -11.68
C PRO A 33 -9.08 -25.38 -12.72
N CYS A 34 -10.00 -24.61 -13.30
CA CYS A 34 -9.70 -23.58 -14.30
C CYS A 34 -9.71 -22.16 -13.73
N LEU A 35 -10.11 -21.97 -12.47
CA LEU A 35 -10.29 -20.64 -11.89
C LEU A 35 -8.95 -19.95 -11.68
N LYS A 36 -8.80 -18.75 -12.24
CA LYS A 36 -7.61 -17.91 -12.12
C LYS A 36 -7.79 -16.65 -11.28
N SER A 37 -9.03 -16.20 -11.09
CA SER A 37 -9.33 -14.99 -10.33
C SER A 37 -10.62 -15.19 -9.54
N LEU A 38 -10.54 -14.89 -8.25
CA LEU A 38 -11.66 -14.98 -7.31
C LEU A 38 -11.79 -13.63 -6.61
N SER A 39 -13.00 -13.08 -6.60
CA SER A 39 -13.32 -11.85 -5.89
C SER A 39 -14.52 -12.12 -4.99
N LEU A 40 -14.33 -11.89 -3.69
CA LEU A 40 -15.32 -12.05 -2.65
C LEU A 40 -15.59 -10.68 -2.03
N SER A 41 -16.84 -10.23 -2.06
CA SER A 41 -17.20 -8.90 -1.57
C SER A 41 -18.49 -8.91 -0.77
N TYR A 42 -18.48 -8.31 0.43
CA TYR A 42 -19.67 -8.16 1.28
C TYR A 42 -20.34 -9.49 1.63
N ILE A 43 -19.53 -10.50 1.95
CA ILE A 43 -20.00 -11.85 2.31
C ILE A 43 -19.58 -12.22 3.72
N SER A 44 -20.37 -13.07 4.36
CA SER A 44 -20.01 -13.71 5.63
C SER A 44 -19.47 -15.11 5.34
N ILE A 45 -18.25 -15.40 5.80
CA ILE A 45 -17.54 -16.66 5.56
C ILE A 45 -16.64 -16.98 6.75
N SER A 46 -16.48 -18.26 7.14
CA SER A 46 -15.51 -18.61 8.17
C SER A 46 -14.08 -18.60 7.60
N ALA A 47 -13.07 -18.39 8.45
CA ALA A 47 -11.67 -18.46 8.04
C ALA A 47 -11.32 -19.84 7.41
N LEU A 48 -11.87 -20.91 7.99
CA LEU A 48 -11.71 -22.28 7.47
C LEU A 48 -12.31 -22.44 6.08
N ASP A 49 -13.54 -21.98 5.88
CA ASP A 49 -14.23 -22.07 4.59
C ASP A 49 -13.50 -21.26 3.50
N LEU A 50 -12.93 -20.11 3.85
CA LEU A 50 -12.12 -19.30 2.94
C LEU A 50 -10.84 -20.04 2.51
N SER A 51 -10.15 -20.68 3.46
CA SER A 51 -8.96 -21.49 3.19
C SER A 51 -9.29 -22.71 2.31
N ILE A 52 -10.38 -23.43 2.62
CA ILE A 52 -10.85 -24.55 1.80
C ILE A 52 -11.20 -24.08 0.39
N LEU A 53 -11.93 -22.97 0.25
CA LEU A 53 -12.28 -22.40 -1.05
C LEU A 53 -11.03 -22.13 -1.89
N LEU A 54 -9.98 -21.56 -1.31
CA LEU A 54 -8.72 -21.29 -2.00
C LEU A 54 -8.04 -22.60 -2.44
N SER A 55 -8.03 -23.63 -1.58
CA SER A 55 -7.47 -24.96 -1.90
C SER A 55 -8.19 -25.66 -3.06
N THR A 56 -9.48 -25.37 -3.27
CA THR A 56 -10.27 -25.93 -4.38
C THR A 56 -9.99 -25.28 -5.73
N CYS A 57 -9.20 -24.20 -5.75
CA CYS A 57 -8.86 -23.40 -6.92
C CYS A 57 -7.35 -23.51 -7.24
N PRO A 58 -6.85 -24.66 -7.76
CA PRO A 58 -5.42 -24.93 -7.91
C PRO A 58 -4.67 -24.09 -8.96
N LYS A 59 -5.36 -23.21 -9.68
CA LYS A 59 -4.77 -22.30 -10.69
C LYS A 59 -5.05 -20.83 -10.35
N ILE A 60 -5.43 -20.54 -9.10
CA ILE A 60 -5.76 -19.19 -8.67
C ILE A 60 -4.52 -18.30 -8.76
N GLU A 61 -4.61 -17.21 -9.52
CA GLU A 61 -3.54 -16.23 -9.70
C GLU A 61 -3.89 -14.90 -9.02
N LYS A 62 -5.17 -14.58 -8.85
CA LYS A 62 -5.65 -13.33 -8.26
C LYS A 62 -6.75 -13.57 -7.23
N LEU A 63 -6.60 -12.99 -6.05
CA LEU A 63 -7.60 -13.03 -4.98
C LEU A 63 -7.94 -11.61 -4.54
N GLU A 64 -9.23 -11.29 -4.49
CA GLU A 64 -9.74 -10.02 -3.97
C GLU A 64 -10.73 -10.31 -2.84
N LEU A 65 -10.49 -9.73 -1.67
CA LEU A 65 -11.31 -9.92 -0.47
C LEU A 65 -11.74 -8.54 0.04
N VAL A 66 -13.01 -8.19 -0.11
CA VAL A 66 -13.51 -6.84 0.18
C VAL A 66 -14.65 -6.90 1.18
N ASN A 67 -14.50 -6.26 2.33
CA ASN A 67 -15.54 -6.14 3.35
C ASN A 67 -16.16 -7.50 3.70
N LEU A 68 -15.30 -8.43 4.11
CA LEU A 68 -15.72 -9.77 4.54
C LEU A 68 -16.09 -9.74 6.02
N ASP A 69 -17.20 -10.39 6.33
CA ASP A 69 -17.60 -10.68 7.71
C ASP A 69 -17.07 -12.08 8.08
N ILE A 70 -15.90 -12.13 8.73
CA ILE A 70 -15.31 -13.40 9.11
C ILE A 70 -16.02 -13.96 10.33
N ALA A 71 -16.79 -15.04 10.11
CA ALA A 71 -17.60 -15.65 11.14
C ALA A 71 -16.72 -16.25 12.24
N MET A 72 -16.95 -15.80 13.48
CA MET A 72 -16.15 -16.12 14.65
C MET A 72 -16.48 -17.48 15.24
N SER A 73 -15.48 -18.33 15.48
CA SER A 73 -15.57 -19.45 16.42
C SER A 73 -14.85 -19.16 17.75
N ASP A 74 -13.83 -18.30 17.71
CA ASP A 74 -12.83 -18.11 18.78
C ASP A 74 -12.74 -16.64 19.20
N ALA A 75 -12.01 -16.34 20.28
CA ALA A 75 -11.87 -14.96 20.80
C ALA A 75 -10.97 -14.04 19.95
N GLN A 76 -10.13 -14.61 19.06
CA GLN A 76 -9.28 -13.86 18.13
C GLN A 76 -9.62 -14.20 16.68
N VAL A 77 -9.69 -13.20 15.80
CA VAL A 77 -9.96 -13.40 14.37
C VAL A 77 -8.63 -13.60 13.64
N THR A 78 -8.28 -14.85 13.38
CA THR A 78 -7.09 -15.21 12.59
C THR A 78 -7.49 -15.78 11.24
N VAL A 79 -6.90 -15.27 10.17
CA VAL A 79 -7.07 -15.80 8.81
C VAL A 79 -5.72 -16.26 8.28
N GLU A 80 -5.64 -17.54 7.92
CA GLU A 80 -4.46 -18.16 7.32
C GLU A 80 -4.81 -18.68 5.94
N LEU A 81 -4.14 -18.14 4.91
CA LEU A 81 -4.35 -18.50 3.52
C LEU A 81 -3.06 -19.03 2.92
N SER A 82 -3.14 -20.15 2.22
CA SER A 82 -2.01 -20.73 1.50
C SER A 82 -2.38 -20.99 0.04
N SER A 83 -1.56 -20.48 -0.89
CA SER A 83 -1.74 -20.75 -2.31
C SER A 83 -0.42 -20.66 -3.09
N PRO A 84 0.02 -21.76 -3.71
CA PRO A 84 1.29 -21.81 -4.43
C PRO A 84 1.25 -21.14 -5.81
N THR A 85 0.07 -20.74 -6.30
CA THR A 85 -0.10 -20.12 -7.63
C THR A 85 -0.50 -18.66 -7.57
N LEU A 86 -0.78 -18.15 -6.36
CA LEU A 86 -1.29 -16.79 -6.17
C LEU A 86 -0.18 -15.78 -6.52
N LYS A 87 -0.53 -14.83 -7.39
CA LYS A 87 0.37 -13.77 -7.86
C LYS A 87 -0.05 -12.39 -7.38
N SER A 88 -1.33 -12.20 -7.11
CA SER A 88 -1.86 -10.92 -6.65
C SER A 88 -2.93 -11.15 -5.59
N ILE A 89 -2.82 -10.41 -4.50
CA ILE A 89 -3.88 -10.31 -3.51
C ILE A 89 -4.26 -8.86 -3.28
N TYR A 90 -5.57 -8.62 -3.23
CA TYR A 90 -6.14 -7.39 -2.73
C TYR A 90 -7.02 -7.72 -1.54
N VAL A 91 -6.81 -7.02 -0.45
CA VAL A 91 -7.63 -7.14 0.74
C VAL A 91 -8.11 -5.74 1.10
N GLU A 92 -9.39 -5.59 1.43
CA GLU A 92 -10.00 -4.32 1.84
C GLU A 92 -11.01 -4.50 2.96
N ALA A 93 -10.95 -3.64 3.99
CA ALA A 93 -12.00 -3.48 5.00
C ALA A 93 -12.45 -4.78 5.69
N ILE A 94 -11.51 -5.67 6.04
CA ILE A 94 -11.81 -6.89 6.82
C ILE A 94 -11.33 -6.68 8.25
N ASN A 95 -12.22 -6.94 9.22
CA ASN A 95 -11.89 -6.84 10.63
C ASN A 95 -11.20 -8.13 11.09
N LEU A 96 -9.89 -8.07 11.35
CA LEU A 96 -9.07 -9.22 11.72
C LEU A 96 -8.08 -8.82 12.83
N ASP A 97 -7.68 -9.77 13.67
CA ASP A 97 -6.54 -9.57 14.57
C ASP A 97 -5.25 -9.96 13.86
N LYS A 98 -5.27 -11.08 13.12
CA LYS A 98 -4.09 -11.66 12.49
C LYS A 98 -4.39 -12.13 11.07
N PHE A 99 -3.48 -11.82 10.15
CA PHE A 99 -3.54 -12.28 8.76
C PHE A 99 -2.20 -12.88 8.33
N ILE A 100 -2.22 -14.17 7.97
CA ILE A 100 -1.04 -14.91 7.51
C ILE A 100 -1.29 -15.38 6.07
N LEU A 101 -0.38 -15.01 5.18
CA LEU A 101 -0.42 -15.41 3.78
C LEU A 101 0.83 -16.21 3.40
N GLU A 102 0.66 -17.47 3.01
CA GLU A 102 1.69 -18.30 2.41
C GLU A 102 1.52 -18.34 0.89
N ALA A 103 2.39 -17.64 0.15
CA ALA A 103 2.31 -17.54 -1.29
C ALA A 103 3.68 -17.32 -1.95
N ASP A 104 4.29 -18.41 -2.42
CA ASP A 104 5.64 -18.39 -3.04
C ASP A 104 5.74 -17.54 -4.31
N THR A 105 4.64 -17.40 -5.06
CA THR A 105 4.60 -16.72 -6.36
C THR A 105 3.99 -15.31 -6.29
N ILE A 106 3.79 -14.77 -5.09
CA ILE A 106 3.15 -13.48 -4.89
C ILE A 106 4.00 -12.36 -5.49
N GLU A 107 3.44 -11.63 -6.46
CA GLU A 107 4.09 -10.49 -7.09
C GLU A 107 3.50 -9.16 -6.59
N CYS A 108 2.24 -9.16 -6.15
CA CYS A 108 1.50 -7.96 -5.76
C CYS A 108 0.69 -8.19 -4.48
N LEU A 109 0.99 -7.40 -3.45
CA LEU A 109 0.25 -7.34 -2.19
C LEU A 109 -0.32 -5.93 -2.04
N HIS A 110 -1.66 -5.84 -1.95
CA HIS A 110 -2.36 -4.60 -1.68
C HIS A 110 -3.35 -4.80 -0.54
N SER A 111 -3.16 -4.04 0.55
CA SER A 111 -4.06 -4.04 1.70
C SER A 111 -4.61 -2.63 1.91
N LYS A 112 -5.91 -2.51 2.17
CA LYS A 112 -6.59 -1.23 2.36
C LYS A 112 -7.61 -1.25 3.51
N ASP A 113 -7.69 -0.18 4.29
CA ASP A 113 -8.66 -0.01 5.38
C ASP A 113 -8.60 -1.16 6.41
N PHE A 114 -7.41 -1.44 6.94
CA PHE A 114 -7.16 -2.52 7.91
C PHE A 114 -6.73 -2.01 9.27
N THR A 115 -7.11 -2.73 10.31
CA THR A 115 -6.46 -2.67 11.62
C THR A 115 -6.10 -4.10 12.00
N LEU A 116 -4.82 -4.37 12.22
CA LEU A 116 -4.29 -5.70 12.50
C LEU A 116 -3.29 -5.64 13.66
N GLU A 117 -3.27 -6.68 14.51
CA GLU A 117 -2.15 -6.88 15.42
C GLU A 117 -0.94 -7.43 14.65
N LEU A 118 -1.16 -8.42 13.77
CA LEU A 118 -0.10 -9.10 13.02
C LEU A 118 -0.48 -9.29 11.55
N PHE A 119 0.46 -8.94 10.68
CA PHE A 119 0.45 -9.34 9.27
C PHE A 119 1.75 -10.09 8.96
N GLU A 120 1.63 -11.31 8.42
CA GLU A 120 2.77 -12.13 8.02
C GLU A 120 2.64 -12.60 6.57
N LEU A 121 3.68 -12.33 5.76
CA LEU A 121 3.82 -12.88 4.41
C LEU A 121 4.96 -13.89 4.37
N ILE A 122 4.60 -15.15 4.11
CA ILE A 122 5.54 -16.26 3.91
C ILE A 122 5.65 -16.51 2.41
N GLY A 123 6.82 -16.25 1.83
CA GLY A 123 7.05 -16.46 0.40
C GLY A 123 8.54 -16.52 0.03
N LYS A 124 8.82 -16.73 -1.25
CA LYS A 124 10.18 -16.98 -1.79
C LYS A 124 10.79 -15.79 -2.52
N GLY A 125 10.58 -14.56 -2.05
CA GLY A 125 11.27 -13.41 -2.67
C GLY A 125 10.61 -12.85 -3.93
N THR A 126 9.40 -13.25 -4.32
CA THR A 126 8.82 -12.86 -5.63
C THR A 126 8.06 -11.52 -5.62
N LEU A 127 7.89 -10.91 -4.46
CA LEU A 127 7.09 -9.69 -4.30
C LEU A 127 7.74 -8.50 -5.00
N LYS A 128 6.97 -7.84 -5.87
CA LYS A 128 7.40 -6.67 -6.63
C LYS A 128 6.64 -5.41 -6.23
N HIS A 129 5.34 -5.56 -5.96
CA HIS A 129 4.46 -4.44 -5.62
C HIS A 129 3.93 -4.63 -4.20
N PHE A 130 4.25 -3.67 -3.35
CA PHE A 130 3.79 -3.62 -1.97
C PHE A 130 3.01 -2.33 -1.74
N LYS A 131 1.72 -2.47 -1.44
CA LYS A 131 0.83 -1.33 -1.22
C LYS A 131 0.03 -1.48 0.07
N MET A 132 0.04 -0.43 0.89
CA MET A 132 -0.80 -0.31 2.08
C MET A 132 -1.46 1.07 2.11
N ASP A 133 -2.77 1.12 2.30
CA ASP A 133 -3.55 2.36 2.38
C ASP A 133 -4.51 2.32 3.56
N ALA A 134 -4.43 3.30 4.47
CA ALA A 134 -5.26 3.37 5.68
C ALA A 134 -5.20 2.06 6.49
N VAL A 135 -3.99 1.51 6.64
CA VAL A 135 -3.73 0.32 7.42
C VAL A 135 -3.05 0.71 8.74
N SER A 136 -3.35 0.02 9.82
CA SER A 136 -2.60 0.08 11.07
C SER A 136 -2.21 -1.34 11.47
N VAL A 137 -0.92 -1.68 11.38
CA VAL A 137 -0.37 -2.98 11.82
C VAL A 137 0.69 -2.77 12.90
N ILE A 138 0.53 -3.44 14.04
CA ILE A 138 1.53 -3.41 15.13
C ILE A 138 2.80 -4.19 14.73
N HIS A 139 2.61 -5.38 14.14
CA HIS A 139 3.67 -6.25 13.66
C HIS A 139 3.48 -6.59 12.18
N LEU A 140 4.31 -5.99 11.32
CA LEU A 140 4.40 -6.31 9.91
C LEU A 140 5.65 -7.15 9.65
N ASP A 141 5.46 -8.40 9.22
CA ASP A 141 6.54 -9.27 8.77
C ASP A 141 6.29 -9.67 7.31
N ILE A 142 7.23 -9.30 6.44
CA ILE A 142 7.23 -9.76 5.04
C ILE A 142 8.49 -10.55 4.70
N GLY A 143 9.22 -11.03 5.71
CA GLY A 143 10.38 -11.91 5.60
C GLY A 143 11.44 -11.43 4.61
N ASP A 144 12.12 -12.38 3.98
CA ASP A 144 13.08 -12.11 2.89
C ASP A 144 12.39 -11.84 1.53
N THR A 145 11.07 -11.54 1.52
CA THR A 145 10.33 -11.36 0.26
C THR A 145 10.63 -10.04 -0.47
N VAL A 146 11.46 -9.19 0.15
CA VAL A 146 11.60 -7.78 -0.18
C VAL A 146 12.68 -7.44 -1.21
N GLU A 147 13.60 -8.35 -1.51
CA GLU A 147 14.75 -8.08 -2.39
C GLU A 147 14.34 -7.64 -3.82
N ASN A 148 13.15 -8.06 -4.26
CA ASN A 148 12.65 -7.81 -5.61
C ASN A 148 11.59 -6.69 -5.69
N LEU A 149 11.37 -5.93 -4.63
CA LEU A 149 10.41 -4.82 -4.66
C LEU A 149 10.81 -3.79 -5.72
N GLU A 150 9.85 -3.46 -6.57
CA GLU A 150 9.94 -2.45 -7.62
C GLU A 150 9.05 -1.24 -7.28
N ILE A 151 7.94 -1.47 -6.57
CA ILE A 151 6.96 -0.44 -6.19
C ILE A 151 6.59 -0.61 -4.73
N VAL A 152 6.73 0.48 -3.97
CA VAL A 152 6.23 0.62 -2.60
C VAL A 152 5.31 1.84 -2.56
N ASP A 153 4.08 1.64 -2.11
CA ASP A 153 3.04 2.68 -1.99
C ASP A 153 2.37 2.59 -0.62
N ILE A 154 2.75 3.48 0.29
CA ILE A 154 2.19 3.55 1.63
C ILE A 154 1.44 4.87 1.77
N SER A 155 0.17 4.77 2.16
CA SER A 155 -0.72 5.92 2.34
C SER A 155 -1.49 5.82 3.66
N ASN A 156 -1.73 6.95 4.34
CA ASN A 156 -2.58 7.05 5.55
C ASN A 156 -2.19 6.04 6.65
N TYR A 157 -0.90 5.91 6.95
CA TYR A 157 -0.35 4.86 7.81
C TYR A 157 0.53 5.45 8.92
N THR A 158 0.43 4.95 10.14
CA THR A 158 1.38 5.27 11.22
C THR A 158 2.59 4.36 11.12
N ILE A 159 3.72 4.86 10.60
CA ILE A 159 4.92 4.08 10.32
C ILE A 159 5.88 4.15 11.51
N ILE A 160 6.30 2.99 12.00
CA ILE A 160 7.54 2.86 12.80
C ILE A 160 8.71 2.81 11.81
N TRP A 161 9.38 3.94 11.61
CA TRP A 161 10.34 4.11 10.50
C TRP A 161 11.46 3.08 10.49
N PRO A 162 12.16 2.75 11.60
CA PRO A 162 13.22 1.76 11.58
C PRO A 162 12.78 0.38 11.08
N LYS A 163 11.57 -0.07 11.44
CA LYS A 163 11.01 -1.35 10.97
C LYS A 163 10.69 -1.29 9.49
N PHE A 164 10.04 -0.22 9.04
CA PHE A 164 9.71 -0.06 7.64
C PHE A 164 10.97 0.09 6.77
N TYR A 165 11.97 0.82 7.24
CA TYR A 165 13.27 0.93 6.58
C TYR A 165 13.97 -0.42 6.45
N GLN A 166 13.95 -1.27 7.49
CA GLN A 166 14.50 -2.63 7.42
C GLN A 166 13.85 -3.46 6.30
N ILE A 167 12.54 -3.26 6.08
CA ILE A 167 11.78 -3.94 5.03
C ILE A 167 12.26 -3.49 3.65
N ILE A 168 12.32 -2.18 3.39
CA ILE A 168 12.58 -1.68 2.03
C ILE A 168 14.07 -1.54 1.69
N SER A 169 14.97 -1.37 2.66
CA SER A 169 16.40 -1.08 2.43
C SER A 169 17.16 -2.17 1.65
N ARG A 170 16.64 -3.40 1.61
CA ARG A 170 17.21 -4.51 0.83
C ARG A 170 16.82 -4.48 -0.65
N SER A 171 15.86 -3.64 -1.04
CA SER A 171 15.25 -3.61 -2.37
C SER A 171 16.02 -2.73 -3.36
N SER A 172 17.14 -3.23 -3.90
CA SER A 172 17.95 -2.50 -4.89
C SER A 172 17.23 -2.19 -6.22
N LYS A 173 16.10 -2.87 -6.49
CA LYS A 173 15.29 -2.71 -7.71
C LYS A 173 14.16 -1.69 -7.57
N LEU A 174 14.04 -1.02 -6.41
CA LEU A 174 12.94 -0.10 -6.16
C LEU A 174 12.97 1.07 -7.14
N ARG A 175 11.89 1.22 -7.92
CA ARG A 175 11.73 2.28 -8.94
C ARG A 175 10.71 3.32 -8.52
N ARG A 176 9.71 2.93 -7.73
CA ARG A 176 8.67 3.83 -7.24
C ARG A 176 8.52 3.70 -5.74
N LEU A 177 8.66 4.83 -5.06
CA LEU A 177 8.40 4.98 -3.64
C LEU A 177 7.35 6.08 -3.46
N ARG A 178 6.24 5.73 -2.82
CA ARG A 178 5.22 6.66 -2.38
C ARG A 178 5.03 6.53 -0.87
N LEU A 179 5.20 7.64 -0.17
CA LEU A 179 4.96 7.80 1.27
C LEU A 179 4.02 9.00 1.42
N TRP A 180 2.73 8.71 1.62
CA TRP A 180 1.68 9.72 1.53
C TRP A 180 0.86 9.77 2.82
N ASP A 181 0.69 10.94 3.42
CA ASP A 181 -0.04 11.13 4.67
C ASP A 181 0.38 10.10 5.74
N VAL A 182 1.68 9.85 5.83
CA VAL A 182 2.30 8.92 6.78
C VAL A 182 2.72 9.68 8.03
N VAL A 183 2.39 9.12 9.19
CA VAL A 183 2.78 9.67 10.49
C VAL A 183 3.89 8.80 11.05
N PHE A 184 5.03 9.40 11.42
CA PHE A 184 6.09 8.67 12.10
C PHE A 184 5.85 8.66 13.60
N ASP A 185 6.13 7.53 14.25
CA ASP A 185 6.09 7.47 15.70
C ASP A 185 7.19 8.38 16.30
N ALA A 186 6.82 9.20 17.29
CA ALA A 186 7.61 10.34 17.76
C ALA A 186 8.89 9.94 18.52
N GLU A 187 9.05 8.66 18.84
CA GLU A 187 10.21 8.13 19.57
C GLU A 187 11.40 7.76 18.64
N ASP A 188 11.24 7.76 17.31
CA ASP A 188 12.22 7.24 16.36
C ASP A 188 12.89 8.30 15.45
N GLU A 189 14.09 7.98 14.96
CA GLU A 189 14.79 8.76 13.92
C GLU A 189 13.88 8.90 12.69
N MET A 190 13.53 10.14 12.33
CA MET A 190 12.71 10.44 11.18
C MET A 190 13.41 10.06 9.87
N ALA A 191 12.61 9.71 8.86
CA ALA A 191 13.11 9.52 7.51
C ALA A 191 13.82 10.78 7.00
N ASP A 192 15.03 10.63 6.48
CA ASP A 192 15.71 11.71 5.75
C ASP A 192 15.87 11.37 4.27
N ILE A 193 16.01 12.43 3.47
CA ILE A 193 16.16 12.30 2.01
C ILE A 193 17.50 11.67 1.64
N GLU A 194 18.52 11.82 2.50
CA GLU A 194 19.82 11.19 2.34
C GLU A 194 19.70 9.67 2.30
N THR A 195 18.99 9.08 3.27
CA THR A 195 18.78 7.63 3.37
C THR A 195 18.03 7.12 2.15
N ILE A 196 16.98 7.81 1.70
CA ILE A 196 16.23 7.42 0.49
C ILE A 196 17.17 7.43 -0.73
N ALA A 197 18.01 8.46 -0.88
CA ALA A 197 18.92 8.58 -2.02
C ALA A 197 19.99 7.47 -2.04
N VAL A 198 20.55 7.14 -0.87
CA VAL A 198 21.60 6.11 -0.75
C VAL A 198 21.03 4.71 -0.96
N CYS A 199 19.86 4.41 -0.39
CA CYS A 199 19.29 3.06 -0.41
C CYS A 199 18.60 2.71 -1.72
N PHE A 200 18.06 3.70 -2.44
CA PHE A 200 17.26 3.47 -3.65
C PHE A 200 17.89 4.15 -4.87
N PRO A 201 19.08 3.71 -5.30
CA PRO A 201 19.78 4.35 -6.42
C PRO A 201 19.02 4.23 -7.74
N GLN A 202 18.10 3.26 -7.89
CA GLN A 202 17.29 3.08 -9.11
C GLN A 202 15.93 3.81 -9.07
N LEU A 203 15.68 4.62 -8.04
CA LEU A 203 14.40 5.28 -7.85
C LEU A 203 14.14 6.29 -8.98
N SER A 204 13.05 6.07 -9.73
CA SER A 204 12.64 6.94 -10.84
C SER A 204 11.41 7.79 -10.52
N ASN A 205 10.62 7.36 -9.54
CA ASN A 205 9.38 7.98 -9.13
C ASN A 205 9.36 8.12 -7.61
N LEU A 206 9.29 9.35 -7.13
CA LEU A 206 9.19 9.66 -5.71
C LEU A 206 7.92 10.47 -5.46
N ALA A 207 7.09 10.02 -4.52
CA ALA A 207 5.89 10.73 -4.10
C ALA A 207 5.86 10.89 -2.59
N LEU A 208 5.84 12.13 -2.11
CA LEU A 208 5.91 12.47 -0.68
C LEU A 208 4.79 13.45 -0.32
N SER A 209 4.09 13.20 0.78
CA SER A 209 3.18 14.18 1.40
C SER A 209 3.87 14.85 2.59
N TYR A 210 3.69 16.16 2.72
CA TYR A 210 4.15 16.97 3.83
C TYR A 210 3.09 16.98 4.94
N ASP A 211 3.47 16.54 6.14
CA ASP A 211 2.69 16.75 7.37
C ASP A 211 3.33 17.86 8.22
N TRP A 212 2.48 18.79 8.69
CA TRP A 212 2.83 19.99 9.43
C TRP A 212 3.34 19.70 10.85
N ARG A 213 3.01 18.52 11.41
CA ARG A 213 3.40 18.17 12.78
C ARG A 213 4.89 17.87 12.94
N ASP A 214 5.56 17.39 11.89
CA ASP A 214 6.86 16.75 12.07
C ASP A 214 7.94 17.11 11.03
N GLY A 215 7.66 17.91 9.99
CA GLY A 215 8.71 18.21 8.99
C GLY A 215 9.32 16.93 8.42
N VAL A 216 8.43 15.99 8.10
CA VAL A 216 8.57 14.53 8.02
C VAL A 216 9.80 14.00 7.25
N PHE A 217 10.35 14.78 6.31
CA PHE A 217 11.54 14.40 5.57
C PHE A 217 12.64 15.44 5.70
N GLY A 218 13.64 15.12 6.54
CA GLY A 218 14.81 15.95 6.72
C GLY A 218 15.57 16.15 5.41
N LEU A 219 15.90 17.41 5.09
CA LEU A 219 16.75 17.78 3.95
C LEU A 219 18.25 17.75 4.28
N GLN A 220 18.63 17.11 5.40
CA GLN A 220 20.02 16.96 5.79
C GLN A 220 20.79 16.12 4.75
N GLY A 221 22.12 16.27 4.76
CA GLY A 221 22.99 15.60 3.80
C GLY A 221 23.07 16.30 2.43
N SER A 222 23.65 15.60 1.45
CA SER A 222 24.00 16.16 0.13
C SER A 222 23.79 15.21 -1.04
N SER A 223 23.36 13.97 -0.80
CA SER A 223 23.17 12.98 -1.86
C SER A 223 22.04 13.35 -2.82
N HIS A 224 22.28 13.24 -4.11
CA HIS A 224 21.27 13.55 -5.11
C HIS A 224 20.44 12.31 -5.48
N LEU A 225 19.14 12.52 -5.69
CA LEU A 225 18.22 11.57 -6.27
C LEU A 225 18.31 11.66 -7.81
N GLU A 226 19.47 11.29 -8.35
CA GLU A 226 19.82 11.53 -9.76
C GLU A 226 18.90 10.84 -10.76
N ASN A 227 18.26 9.74 -10.37
CA ASN A 227 17.41 8.96 -11.26
C ASN A 227 15.92 9.31 -11.18
N VAL A 228 15.53 10.19 -10.23
CA VAL A 228 14.13 10.60 -10.06
C VAL A 228 13.71 11.52 -11.21
N ILE A 229 12.81 11.01 -12.05
CA ILE A 229 12.27 11.70 -13.24
C ILE A 229 10.88 12.28 -12.92
N VAL A 230 10.14 11.62 -12.03
CA VAL A 230 8.81 12.06 -11.58
C VAL A 230 8.86 12.31 -10.09
N LEU A 231 8.60 13.56 -9.70
CA LEU A 231 8.46 13.98 -8.31
C LEU A 231 7.00 14.39 -8.08
N GLU A 232 6.36 13.77 -7.08
CA GLU A 232 5.03 14.16 -6.62
C GLU A 232 5.12 14.67 -5.20
N LEU A 233 4.66 15.90 -4.97
CA LEU A 233 4.65 16.53 -3.65
C LEU A 233 3.21 16.84 -3.27
N GLY A 234 2.87 16.72 -2.00
CA GLY A 234 1.58 17.21 -1.54
C GLY A 234 1.56 17.63 -0.09
N TRP A 235 0.40 18.10 0.35
CA TRP A 235 0.15 18.55 1.72
C TRP A 235 -1.29 18.27 2.13
N THR A 236 -1.50 18.14 3.44
CA THR A 236 -2.83 18.19 4.07
C THR A 236 -3.20 19.61 4.49
N VAL A 237 -2.23 20.38 4.98
CA VAL A 237 -2.36 21.80 5.37
C VAL A 237 -1.20 22.57 4.79
N ILE A 238 -1.47 23.63 4.02
CA ILE A 238 -0.41 24.48 3.45
C ILE A 238 0.17 25.41 4.52
N ASN A 239 1.48 25.57 4.52
CA ASN A 239 2.19 26.55 5.34
C ASN A 239 3.42 27.09 4.58
N ASP A 240 4.06 28.12 5.14
CA ASP A 240 5.24 28.74 4.51
C ASP A 240 6.46 27.80 4.44
N LEU A 241 6.51 26.75 5.26
CA LEU A 241 7.60 25.77 5.28
C LEU A 241 7.53 24.80 4.11
N PHE A 242 6.34 24.50 3.61
CA PHE A 242 6.15 23.61 2.45
C PHE A 242 6.93 24.10 1.23
N SER A 243 6.95 25.42 0.97
CA SER A 243 7.69 26.02 -0.14
C SER A 243 9.20 25.76 -0.04
N HIS A 244 9.76 25.96 1.16
CA HIS A 244 11.18 25.73 1.42
C HIS A 244 11.53 24.25 1.29
N TRP A 245 10.67 23.37 1.79
CA TRP A 245 10.84 21.92 1.69
C TRP A 245 10.78 21.44 0.23
N GLY A 246 9.78 21.88 -0.54
CA GLY A 246 9.63 21.56 -1.95
C GLY A 246 10.79 22.05 -2.82
N GLU A 247 11.28 23.28 -2.56
CA GLU A 247 12.50 23.80 -3.20
C GLU A 247 13.72 22.95 -2.88
N GLY A 248 13.91 22.59 -1.61
CA GLY A 248 15.00 21.73 -1.17
C GLY A 248 14.97 20.37 -1.87
N LEU A 249 13.81 19.72 -1.93
CA LEU A 249 13.64 18.45 -2.64
C LEU A 249 13.94 18.55 -4.13
N LEU A 250 13.47 19.60 -4.80
CA LEU A 250 13.77 19.80 -6.22
C LEU A 250 15.27 19.93 -6.47
N LYS A 251 16.00 20.68 -5.63
CA LYS A 251 17.47 20.79 -5.73
C LYS A 251 18.17 19.44 -5.55
N ARG A 252 17.57 18.52 -4.79
CA ARG A 252 18.09 17.15 -4.60
C ARG A 252 17.74 16.23 -5.78
N CYS A 253 16.81 16.59 -6.66
CA CYS A 253 16.35 15.76 -7.78
C CYS A 253 16.67 16.42 -9.14
N PRO A 254 17.95 16.43 -9.60
CA PRO A 254 18.37 17.20 -10.78
C PRO A 254 17.78 16.71 -12.11
N SER A 255 17.24 15.48 -12.16
CA SER A 255 16.72 14.85 -13.38
C SER A 255 15.20 14.92 -13.53
N VAL A 256 14.50 15.65 -12.65
CA VAL A 256 13.04 15.74 -12.66
C VAL A 256 12.55 16.36 -13.97
N ARG A 257 11.65 15.65 -14.64
CA ARG A 257 10.96 16.10 -15.87
C ARG A 257 9.48 16.32 -15.66
N LYS A 258 8.92 15.74 -14.60
CA LYS A 258 7.53 15.87 -14.22
C LYS A 258 7.44 16.13 -12.74
N LEU A 259 6.94 17.33 -12.39
CA LEU A 259 6.54 17.68 -11.04
C LEU A 259 5.01 17.63 -10.97
N VAL A 260 4.47 16.90 -10.00
CA VAL A 260 3.04 16.89 -9.69
C VAL A 260 2.86 17.44 -8.29
N ILE A 261 1.96 18.41 -8.15
CA ILE A 261 1.63 19.00 -6.87
C ILE A 261 0.19 18.61 -6.52
N HIS A 262 0.01 17.94 -5.39
CA HIS A 262 -1.28 17.55 -4.85
C HIS A 262 -1.59 18.41 -3.63
N GLY A 263 -2.67 19.18 -3.70
CA GLY A 263 -3.03 20.09 -2.63
C GLY A 263 -4.51 20.00 -2.32
N ILE A 264 -4.84 20.07 -1.03
CA ILE A 264 -6.19 20.35 -0.58
C ILE A 264 -6.30 21.87 -0.43
N VAL A 265 -7.30 22.46 -1.07
CA VAL A 265 -7.66 23.87 -0.91
C VAL A 265 -8.97 23.89 -0.14
N SER A 266 -9.02 24.59 0.99
CA SER A 266 -10.22 24.66 1.81
C SER A 266 -11.37 25.32 1.03
N GLU A 267 -12.61 24.88 1.24
CA GLU A 267 -13.77 25.55 0.62
C GLU A 267 -13.90 27.01 1.08
N THR A 268 -13.44 27.30 2.30
CA THR A 268 -13.45 28.62 2.91
C THR A 268 -12.43 29.61 2.34
N ASN A 269 -11.44 29.13 1.55
CA ASN A 269 -10.44 29.91 0.81
C ASN A 269 -10.06 31.23 1.50
N THR A 270 -9.32 31.16 2.61
CA THR A 270 -8.86 32.40 3.24
C THR A 270 -7.87 33.13 2.32
N ASP A 271 -7.84 34.46 2.40
CA ASP A 271 -6.88 35.26 1.62
C ASP A 271 -5.42 34.82 1.92
N GLU A 272 -5.16 34.34 3.13
CA GLU A 272 -3.86 33.80 3.56
C GLU A 272 -3.48 32.52 2.80
N GLU A 273 -4.39 31.53 2.71
CA GLU A 273 -4.15 30.29 1.96
C GLU A 273 -3.91 30.59 0.47
N CYS A 274 -4.70 31.50 -0.11
CA CYS A 274 -4.54 31.92 -1.49
C CYS A 274 -3.17 32.58 -1.73
N GLN A 275 -2.73 33.44 -0.80
CA GLN A 275 -1.43 34.10 -0.89
C GLN A 275 -0.27 33.09 -0.73
N MET A 276 -0.38 32.11 0.17
CA MET A 276 0.60 31.04 0.32
C MET A 276 0.73 30.20 -0.96
N LEU A 277 -0.39 29.84 -1.58
CA LEU A 277 -0.39 29.13 -2.87
C LEU A 277 0.26 29.97 -3.99
N ALA A 278 -0.03 31.27 -4.05
CA ALA A 278 0.57 32.18 -5.01
C ALA A 278 2.10 32.30 -4.82
N ASN A 279 2.56 32.37 -3.57
CA ASN A 279 3.98 32.42 -3.23
C ASN A 279 4.68 31.10 -3.62
N PHE A 280 4.09 29.96 -3.25
CA PHE A 280 4.62 28.63 -3.59
C PHE A 280 4.73 28.45 -5.11
N THR A 281 3.65 28.68 -5.84
CA THR A 281 3.63 28.52 -7.30
C THR A 281 4.66 29.43 -7.98
N SER A 282 4.82 30.67 -7.51
CA SER A 282 5.84 31.59 -8.04
C SER A 282 7.25 31.06 -7.80
N ALA A 283 7.56 30.61 -6.58
CA ALA A 283 8.88 30.05 -6.24
C ALA A 283 9.20 28.80 -7.09
N MET A 284 8.23 27.91 -7.27
CA MET A 284 8.41 26.70 -8.08
C MET A 284 8.60 27.02 -9.57
N ILE A 285 7.87 28.00 -10.11
CA ILE A 285 8.07 28.45 -11.49
C ILE A 285 9.47 29.03 -11.68
N GLU A 286 9.97 29.82 -10.73
CA GLU A 286 11.33 30.35 -10.79
C GLU A 286 12.39 29.25 -10.75
N LEU A 287 12.20 28.22 -9.92
CA LEU A 287 13.08 27.06 -9.85
C LEU A 287 13.06 26.24 -11.13
N MET A 288 11.88 26.00 -11.70
CA MET A 288 11.73 25.23 -12.95
C MET A 288 12.27 25.95 -14.19
N ARG A 289 12.48 27.27 -14.12
CA ARG A 289 13.08 28.07 -15.21
C ARG A 289 14.61 28.05 -15.20
N ARG A 290 15.24 27.64 -14.09
CA ARG A 290 16.69 27.54 -13.94
C ARG A 290 17.17 26.17 -14.39
#